data_AF-A0A918A129-F1
#
_entry.id   AF-A0A918A129-F1
#
_cell.length_a   1.000
_cell.length_b   1.000
_cell.length_c   1.000
_cell.angle_alpha   90.00
_cell.angle_beta   90.00
_cell.angle_gamma   90.00
#
_symmetry.space_group_name_H-M   'P 1'
#
loop_
_entity.id
_entity.type
_entity.pdbx_description
1 polymer ?
#
loop_
_entity_poly.entity_id
_entity_poly.type
_entity_poly.pdbx_seq_one_letter_code
_entity_poly.pdbx_strand_id
1 'polypeptide(L)' 'MYAWLWRKLPGDTGTKLLGAVVLAAVAVAILWYVVFPLWEPAVTLDEVTVRR' A
#
# COMPACT_ATOMS: atom_id res chain seq x y z
N MET A 1 -24.58 8.85 3.45
CA MET A 1 -24.16 8.14 2.21
C MET A 1 -23.24 6.94 2.45
N TYR A 2 -22.33 6.91 3.45
CA TYR A 2 -21.54 5.70 3.73
C TYR A 2 -22.16 4.71 4.74
N ALA A 3 -23.18 5.15 5.51
CA ALA A 3 -23.80 4.33 6.56
C ALA A 3 -24.44 3.01 6.06
N TRP A 4 -24.92 2.97 4.80
CA TRP A 4 -25.47 1.74 4.22
C TRP A 4 -24.39 0.70 3.92
N LEU A 5 -23.19 1.14 3.49
CA LEU A 5 -22.05 0.27 3.26
C LEU A 5 -21.52 -0.31 4.58
N TRP A 6 -21.50 0.52 5.63
CA TRP A 6 -21.16 0.10 6.99
C TRP A 6 -22.18 -0.88 7.60
N ARG A 7 -23.42 -0.93 7.13
CA ARG A 7 -24.42 -1.91 7.59
C ARG A 7 -24.33 -3.28 6.90
N LYS A 8 -23.65 -3.37 5.76
CA LYS A 8 -23.60 -4.59 4.93
C LYS A 8 -22.36 -5.45 5.16
N LEU A 9 -21.33 -4.87 5.78
CA LEU A 9 -20.14 -5.57 6.23
C LEU A 9 -20.48 -6.37 7.50
N PRO A 10 -20.34 -7.71 7.50
CA PRO A 10 -20.53 -8.54 8.70
C PRO A 10 -19.45 -8.22 9.73
N GLY A 11 -19.84 -8.12 11.00
CA GLY A 11 -18.94 -7.81 12.13
C GLY A 11 -19.12 -6.41 12.73
N ASP A 12 -18.61 -6.25 13.95
CA ASP A 12 -18.68 -5.00 14.72
C ASP A 12 -17.82 -3.90 14.09
N THR A 13 -18.04 -2.66 14.53
CA THR A 13 -17.26 -1.48 14.10
C THR A 13 -15.76 -1.72 14.22
N GLY A 14 -15.31 -2.46 15.24
CA GLY A 14 -13.91 -2.85 15.42
C GLY A 14 -13.37 -3.73 14.31
N THR A 15 -14.11 -4.77 13.88
CA THR A 15 -13.71 -5.67 12.79
C THR A 15 -13.62 -4.93 11.46
N LYS A 16 -14.52 -3.96 11.22
CA LYS A 16 -14.48 -3.10 10.02
C LYS A 16 -13.27 -2.19 10.01
N LEU A 17 -12.95 -1.60 11.16
CA LEU A 17 -11.76 -0.76 11.31
C LEU A 17 -10.49 -1.59 11.07
N LEU A 18 -10.43 -2.77 11.69
CA LEU A 18 -9.31 -3.70 11.53
C LEU A 18 -9.14 -4.11 10.07
N GLY A 19 -10.24 -4.47 9.39
CA GLY A 19 -10.23 -4.81 7.97
C GLY A 19 -9.73 -3.68 7.07
N ALA A 20 -10.16 -2.44 7.34
CA ALA A 20 -9.70 -1.27 6.61
C ALA A 20 -8.20 -1.00 6.83
N VAL A 21 -7.74 -1.12 8.07
CA VAL A 21 -6.31 -0.98 8.42
C VAL A 21 -5.48 -2.07 7.77
N VAL A 22 -5.94 -3.32 7.78
CA VAL A 22 -5.26 -4.44 7.11
C VAL A 22 -5.17 -4.19 5.61
N LEU A 23 -6.25 -3.76 4.96
CA LEU A 23 -6.23 -3.44 3.52
C LEU A 23 -5.24 -2.32 3.20
N ALA A 24 -5.22 -1.27 4.02
CA ALA A 24 -4.24 -0.18 3.85
C ALA A 24 -2.81 -0.68 4.04
N ALA A 25 -2.55 -1.48 5.07
CA ALA A 25 -1.23 -2.06 5.31
C ALA A 25 -0.78 -2.98 4.17
N VAL A 26 -1.68 -3.79 3.61
CA VAL A 26 -1.41 -4.63 2.44
C VAL A 26 -1.06 -3.77 1.23
N ALA A 27 -1.81 -2.70 0.96
CA ALA A 27 -1.52 -1.80 -0.15
C ALA A 27 -0.14 -1.13 -0.01
N VAL A 28 0.20 -0.67 1.20
CA VAL A 28 1.53 -0.10 1.50
C VAL A 28 2.62 -1.15 1.31
N ALA A 29 2.42 -2.38 1.78
CA ALA A 29 3.37 -3.47 1.59
C ALA A 29 3.58 -3.80 0.11
N ILE A 30 2.52 -3.84 -0.70
CA ILE A 30 2.63 -4.07 -2.15
C ILE A 30 3.41 -2.94 -2.81
N LEU A 31 3.11 -1.68 -2.48
CA LEU A 31 3.86 -0.55 -2.99
C LEU A 31 5.35 -0.68 -2.64
N TRP A 32 5.66 -0.95 -1.37
CA TRP A 32 7.02 -1.00 -0.86
C TRP A 32 7.85 -2.16 -1.41
N TYR A 33 7.27 -3.36 -1.48
CA TYR A 33 8.01 -4.59 -1.81
C TYR A 33 7.85 -5.06 -3.26
N VAL A 34 6.88 -4.53 -4.00
CA VAL A 34 6.64 -4.92 -5.39
C VAL A 34 6.80 -3.75 -6.33
N VAL A 35 6.11 -2.64 -6.06
CA VAL A 35 6.12 -1.50 -6.98
C VAL A 35 7.51 -0.85 -6.96
N PHE A 36 8.00 -0.38 -5.80
CA PHE A 36 9.32 0.28 -5.73
C PHE A 36 10.46 -0.56 -6.35
N PRO A 37 10.60 -1.87 -6.06
CA PRO A 37 11.63 -2.70 -6.68
C PRO A 37 11.48 -2.86 -8.20
N LEU A 38 10.25 -2.89 -8.72
CA LEU A 38 10.03 -2.92 -10.18
C LEU A 38 10.44 -1.61 -10.85
N TRP A 39 10.38 -0.48 -10.13
CA TRP A 39 10.80 0.83 -10.65
C TRP A 39 12.25 1.19 -10.32
N GLU A 40 12.92 0.48 -9.42
CA GLU A 40 14.36 0.60 -9.13
C GLU A 40 15.22 0.62 -10.41
N PRO A 41 15.06 -0.29 -11.40
CA PRO A 41 15.83 -0.23 -12.64
C PRO A 41 15.50 0.97 -13.55
N ALA A 42 14.38 1.68 -13.32
CA ALA A 42 14.03 2.87 -14.08
C ALA A 42 14.58 4.16 -13.44
N VAL A 43 14.91 4.13 -12.15
CA VAL A 43 15.54 5.26 -11.47
C VAL A 43 17.03 4.98 -11.39
N THR A 44 17.81 5.58 -12.29
CA THR A 44 19.28 5.49 -12.34
C THR A 44 19.93 6.22 -11.15
N LEU A 45 19.66 5.78 -9.91
CA LEU A 45 20.28 6.33 -8.69
C LEU A 45 21.70 5.79 -8.49
N ASP A 46 22.01 4.63 -9.08
CA ASP A 46 23.30 3.94 -8.93
C ASP A 46 24.34 4.34 -9.98
N GLU A 47 24.02 5.23 -10.91
CA GLU A 47 25.01 5.80 -11.83
C GLU A 47 25.92 6.78 -11.09
N VAL A 48 26.94 6.25 -10.41
CA VAL A 48 28.05 7.05 -9.91
C VAL A 48 28.79 7.61 -11.11
N THR A 49 28.49 8.85 -11.48
CA THR A 49 29.23 9.63 -12.48
C THR A 49 30.60 10.01 -11.90
N VAL A 50 31.49 9.02 -11.75
CA VAL A 50 32.91 9.28 -11.47
C VAL A 50 33.52 9.85 -12.74
N ARG A 51 33.53 11.18 -12.85
CA ARG A 51 34.27 11.89 -13.90
C ARG A 51 35.75 11.81 -13.54
N ARG A 52 36.54 11.09 -14.34
CA ARG A 52 38.00 11.15 -14.32
C ARG A 52 38.49 12.37 -15.09
#